data_AF-A0A918EG56-F1
#
_entry.id   AF-A0A918EG56-F1
#
_cell.length_a   1.000
_cell.length_b   1.000
_cell.length_c   1.000
_cell.angle_alpha   90.00
_cell.angle_beta   90.00
_cell.angle_gamma   90.00
#
_symmetry.space_group_name_H-M   'P 1'
#
loop_
_entity.id
_entity.type
_entity.pdbx_description
1 polymer ?
#
loop_
_entity_poly.entity_id
_entity_poly.type
_entity_poly.pdbx_seq_one_letter_code
_entity_poly.pdbx_strand_id
1 'polypeptide(L)'
;MRRRVEPHVNGRGSGRDRLVAMAVAHELNLMEDLAYHHVVHQAVRGQVSTALKARQREALLALNGLRGDYERMFRRVVEEGIADGSLRPVDASLATRTLLSNLNAVDAWYRRIEGQSAAEVRELAHRIVDILIGGLVAPVGTS
;
A
#
# COMPACT_ATOMS: atom_id res chain seq x y z
N MET A 1 -7.48 -3.62 5.23
CA MET A 1 -6.34 -2.72 4.92
C MET A 1 -5.95 -1.77 6.06
N ARG A 2 -6.60 -0.62 6.28
CA ARG A 2 -6.14 0.44 7.22
C ARG A 2 -5.78 -0.04 8.65
N ARG A 3 -6.62 -0.89 9.26
CA ARG A 3 -6.45 -1.37 10.65
C ARG A 3 -5.12 -2.07 10.93
N ARG A 4 -4.56 -2.77 9.93
CA ARG A 4 -3.26 -3.46 10.08
C ARG A 4 -2.06 -2.53 9.88
N VAL A 5 -2.25 -1.44 9.15
CA VAL A 5 -1.18 -0.48 8.84
C VAL A 5 -1.06 0.63 9.89
N GLU A 6 -2.19 1.13 10.38
CA GLU A 6 -2.27 2.26 11.32
C GLU A 6 -1.43 2.12 12.60
N PRO A 7 -1.28 0.93 13.22
CA PRO A 7 -0.41 0.77 14.38
C PRO A 7 1.06 1.13 14.14
N HIS A 8 1.55 1.05 12.90
CA HIS A 8 2.95 1.30 12.56
C HIS A 8 3.29 2.78 12.42
N VAL A 9 2.29 3.66 12.27
CA VAL A 9 2.47 5.11 12.09
C VAL A 9 3.24 5.72 13.27
N ASN A 10 2.85 5.33 14.48
CA ASN A 10 3.52 5.75 15.72
C ASN A 10 4.33 4.59 16.33
N GLY A 11 4.82 3.68 15.48
CA GLY A 11 5.67 2.56 15.88
C GLY A 11 7.02 3.01 16.44
N ARG A 12 7.84 2.05 16.88
CA ARG A 12 9.22 2.33 17.30
C ARG A 12 10.14 2.44 16.08
N GLY A 13 11.26 3.13 16.25
CA GLY A 13 12.30 3.28 15.22
C GLY A 13 12.19 4.57 14.42
N SER A 14 12.98 4.65 13.37
CA SER A 14 13.02 5.77 12.42
C SER A 14 11.76 5.83 11.53
N GLY A 15 11.57 6.93 10.79
CA GLY A 15 10.55 7.02 9.76
C GLY A 15 10.71 5.94 8.68
N ARG A 16 11.94 5.55 8.31
CA ARG A 16 12.20 4.39 7.44
C ARG A 16 11.66 3.09 8.05
N ASP A 17 11.97 2.80 9.31
CA ASP A 17 11.53 1.55 9.96
C ASP A 17 10.00 1.46 9.97
N ARG A 18 9.34 2.57 10.30
CA ARG A 18 7.88 2.68 10.31
C ARG A 18 7.29 2.57 8.90
N LEU A 19 7.90 3.20 7.89
CA LEU A 19 7.44 3.11 6.51
C LEU A 19 7.55 1.68 5.96
N VAL A 20 8.66 0.99 6.25
CA VAL A 20 8.84 -0.42 5.89
C VAL A 20 7.76 -1.27 6.55
N ALA A 21 7.52 -1.10 7.86
CA ALA A 21 6.48 -1.85 8.57
C ALA A 21 5.07 -1.58 8.02
N MET A 22 4.75 -0.32 7.71
CA MET A 22 3.48 0.06 7.08
C MET A 22 3.31 -0.60 5.70
N ALA A 23 4.35 -0.59 4.86
CA ALA A 23 4.32 -1.18 3.53
C ALA A 23 4.20 -2.71 3.58
N VAL A 24 4.91 -3.38 4.49
CA VAL A 24 4.79 -4.84 4.69
C VAL A 24 3.39 -5.21 5.16
N ALA A 25 2.82 -4.46 6.12
CA ALA A 25 1.46 -4.68 6.59
C ALA A 25 0.42 -4.46 5.48
N HIS A 26 0.67 -3.52 4.56
CA HIS A 26 -0.15 -3.32 3.36
C HIS A 26 -0.11 -4.53 2.44
N GLU A 27 1.09 -4.96 2.04
CA GLU A 27 1.30 -6.14 1.17
C GLU A 27 0.65 -7.40 1.75
N LEU A 28 0.88 -7.67 3.04
CA LEU A 28 0.27 -8.82 3.70
C LEU A 28 -1.24 -8.78 3.69
N ASN A 29 -1.84 -7.61 3.93
CA ASN A 29 -3.28 -7.48 3.85
C ASN A 29 -3.78 -7.68 2.40
N LEU A 30 -3.07 -7.20 1.39
CA LEU A 30 -3.41 -7.40 -0.02
C LEU A 30 -3.32 -8.90 -0.40
N MET A 31 -2.25 -9.57 0.01
CA MET A 31 -1.97 -10.97 -0.33
C MET A 31 -2.84 -11.98 0.43
N GLU A 32 -3.26 -11.67 1.66
CA GLU A 32 -4.10 -12.53 2.48
C GLU A 32 -5.60 -12.35 2.18
N ASP A 33 -6.03 -11.15 1.77
CA ASP A 33 -7.43 -10.79 1.51
C ASP A 33 -7.83 -10.96 0.02
N LEU A 34 -7.09 -11.80 -0.72
CA LEU A 34 -7.32 -12.09 -2.15
C LEU A 34 -8.72 -12.63 -2.47
N ALA A 35 -9.48 -13.09 -1.47
CA ALA A 35 -10.85 -13.56 -1.65
C ALA A 35 -11.85 -12.44 -2.05
N TYR A 36 -11.49 -11.16 -1.86
CA TYR A 36 -12.41 -10.04 -2.13
C TYR A 36 -12.33 -9.44 -3.54
N HIS A 37 -11.24 -9.65 -4.27
CA HIS A 37 -11.01 -8.94 -5.54
C HIS A 37 -11.61 -9.63 -6.79
N HIS A 38 -12.13 -10.85 -6.69
CA HIS A 38 -12.70 -11.56 -7.86
C HIS A 38 -14.18 -11.25 -8.15
N VAL A 39 -14.88 -10.46 -7.32
CA VAL A 39 -16.33 -10.22 -7.49
C VAL A 39 -16.67 -8.88 -8.17
N VAL A 40 -15.73 -7.95 -8.32
CA VAL A 40 -16.06 -6.60 -8.85
C VAL A 40 -16.10 -6.52 -10.39
N HIS A 41 -15.53 -7.50 -11.10
CA HIS A 41 -15.42 -7.43 -12.57
C HIS A 41 -16.64 -7.98 -13.37
N GLN A 42 -17.69 -8.53 -12.73
CA GLN A 42 -18.79 -9.17 -13.47
C GLN A 42 -20.21 -8.62 -13.25
N ALA A 43 -20.45 -7.57 -12.46
CA ALA A 43 -21.82 -7.18 -12.12
C ALA A 43 -22.19 -5.72 -12.40
N VAL A 44 -22.08 -5.24 -13.65
CA VAL A 44 -22.94 -4.12 -14.10
C VAL A 44 -23.25 -4.23 -15.60
N ARG A 45 -24.18 -5.10 -15.97
CA ARG A 45 -24.99 -4.95 -17.21
C ARG A 45 -26.47 -5.04 -16.83
N GLY A 46 -27.07 -3.88 -16.54
CA GLY A 46 -28.50 -3.72 -16.29
C GLY A 46 -28.82 -2.28 -15.90
N GLN A 47 -29.81 -1.67 -16.56
CA GLN A 47 -30.14 -0.23 -16.56
C GLN A 47 -29.97 0.51 -15.21
N VAL A 48 -29.24 1.63 -15.25
CA VAL A 48 -28.87 2.43 -14.07
C VAL A 48 -29.90 3.55 -13.82
N SER A 49 -30.69 3.42 -12.75
CA SER A 49 -31.59 4.48 -12.23
C SER A 49 -30.83 5.71 -11.72
N THR A 50 -31.45 6.89 -11.68
CA THR A 50 -30.88 8.13 -11.11
C THR A 50 -30.47 7.98 -9.63
N ALA A 51 -31.24 7.21 -8.85
CA ALA A 51 -30.90 6.87 -7.47
C ALA A 51 -29.64 5.97 -7.39
N LEU A 52 -29.43 5.09 -8.38
CA LEU A 52 -28.21 4.28 -8.47
C LEU A 52 -27.00 5.17 -8.80
N LYS A 53 -27.14 6.19 -9.65
CA LYS A 53 -26.07 7.18 -9.92
C LYS A 53 -25.70 8.00 -8.68
N ALA A 54 -26.68 8.43 -7.88
CA ALA A 54 -26.44 9.17 -6.65
C ALA A 54 -25.67 8.31 -5.61
N ARG A 55 -26.13 7.07 -5.40
CA ARG A 55 -25.46 6.11 -4.52
C ARG A 55 -24.05 5.74 -5.01
N GLN A 56 -23.86 5.59 -6.32
CA GLN A 56 -22.54 5.39 -6.92
C GLN A 56 -21.62 6.59 -6.69
N ARG A 57 -22.13 7.82 -6.83
CA ARG A 57 -21.36 9.06 -6.57
C ARG A 57 -20.95 9.17 -5.11
N GLU A 58 -21.85 8.91 -4.17
CA GLU A 58 -21.53 8.90 -2.73
C GLU A 58 -20.51 7.82 -2.39
N ALA A 59 -20.66 6.61 -2.94
CA ALA A 59 -19.69 5.54 -2.76
C ALA A 59 -18.29 5.91 -3.33
N LEU A 60 -18.22 6.56 -4.48
CA LEU A 60 -16.98 7.05 -5.07
C LEU A 60 -16.33 8.16 -4.22
N LEU A 61 -17.14 9.10 -3.69
CA LEU A 61 -16.64 10.15 -2.80
C LEU A 61 -16.11 9.58 -1.48
N ALA A 62 -16.83 8.63 -0.88
CA ALA A 62 -16.39 7.92 0.31
C ALA A 62 -15.09 7.14 0.04
N LEU A 63 -15.00 6.46 -1.10
CA LEU A 63 -13.78 5.76 -1.53
C LEU A 63 -12.59 6.71 -1.71
N ASN A 64 -12.82 7.87 -2.34
CA ASN A 64 -11.80 8.90 -2.50
C ASN A 64 -11.35 9.51 -1.16
N GLY A 65 -12.30 9.75 -0.24
CA GLY A 65 -11.99 10.20 1.12
C GLY A 65 -11.11 9.20 1.88
N LEU A 66 -11.49 7.92 1.86
CA LEU A 66 -10.71 6.84 2.47
C LEU A 66 -9.30 6.72 1.87
N ARG A 67 -9.18 6.86 0.54
CA ARG A 67 -7.87 6.90 -0.15
C ARG A 67 -7.04 8.10 0.31
N GLY A 68 -7.66 9.27 0.45
CA GLY A 68 -7.00 10.48 0.93
C GLY A 68 -6.47 10.35 2.35
N ASP A 69 -7.25 9.81 3.28
CA ASP A 69 -6.82 9.59 4.67
C ASP A 69 -5.61 8.64 4.74
N TYR A 70 -5.67 7.57 3.95
CA TYR A 70 -4.61 6.56 3.90
C TYR A 70 -3.34 7.13 3.27
N GLU A 71 -3.44 7.91 2.19
CA GLU A 71 -2.31 8.65 1.60
C GLU A 71 -1.68 9.61 2.61
N ARG A 72 -2.49 10.38 3.36
CA ARG A 72 -1.97 11.32 4.37
C ARG A 72 -1.20 10.60 5.48
N MET A 73 -1.63 9.40 5.85
CA MET A 73 -0.96 8.58 6.87
C MET A 73 0.45 8.16 6.42
N PHE A 74 0.58 7.66 5.18
CA PHE A 74 1.90 7.34 4.62
C PHE A 74 2.75 8.59 4.45
N ARG A 75 2.17 9.67 3.92
CA ARG A 75 2.89 10.93 3.68
C ARG A 75 3.49 11.48 4.97
N ARG A 76 2.75 11.45 6.07
CA ARG A 76 3.26 11.86 7.38
C ARG A 76 4.52 11.08 7.77
N VAL A 77 4.53 9.75 7.62
CA VAL A 77 5.70 8.94 7.98
C VAL A 77 6.87 9.17 7.03
N VAL A 78 6.61 9.44 5.74
CA VAL A 78 7.63 9.87 4.79
C VAL A 78 8.25 11.21 5.20
N GLU A 79 7.43 12.20 5.54
CA GLU A 79 7.88 13.52 6.03
C GLU A 79 8.73 13.39 7.29
N GLU A 80 8.28 12.57 8.25
CA GLU A 80 9.02 12.29 9.49
C GLU A 80 10.34 11.55 9.22
N GLY A 81 10.38 10.60 8.28
CA GLY A 81 11.61 9.91 7.89
C GLY A 81 12.60 10.79 7.13
N ILE A 82 12.10 11.79 6.39
CA ILE A 82 12.96 12.82 5.80
C ILE A 82 13.53 13.70 6.91
N ALA A 83 12.70 14.11 7.87
CA ALA A 83 13.10 14.96 8.98
C ALA A 83 14.13 14.31 9.92
N ASP A 84 14.01 13.00 10.17
CA ASP A 84 14.96 12.25 11.00
C ASP A 84 16.19 11.72 10.22
N GLY A 85 16.26 11.98 8.92
CA GLY A 85 17.38 11.60 8.04
C GLY A 85 17.40 10.12 7.62
N SER A 86 16.41 9.32 8.00
CA SER A 86 16.32 7.91 7.61
C SER A 86 15.82 7.69 6.17
N LEU A 87 15.19 8.70 5.57
CA LEU A 87 14.76 8.73 4.17
C LEU A 87 15.43 9.88 3.42
N ARG A 88 15.58 9.70 2.11
CA ARG A 88 16.19 10.71 1.21
C ARG A 88 15.32 11.98 1.16
N PRO A 89 15.92 13.19 1.12
CA PRO A 89 15.18 14.46 1.06
C PRO A 89 14.57 14.68 -0.33
N VAL A 90 13.41 14.07 -0.58
CA VAL A 90 12.65 14.14 -1.83
C VAL A 90 11.27 14.76 -1.59
N ASP A 91 10.52 15.04 -2.66
CA ASP A 91 9.12 15.44 -2.54
C ASP A 91 8.29 14.31 -1.88
N ALA A 92 7.84 14.53 -0.64
CA ALA A 92 7.13 13.53 0.15
C ALA A 92 5.79 13.13 -0.47
N SER A 93 5.10 14.04 -1.16
CA SER A 93 3.83 13.75 -1.81
C SER A 93 4.02 12.86 -3.02
N LEU A 94 5.03 13.16 -3.85
CA LEU A 94 5.38 12.34 -5.00
C LEU A 94 5.85 10.96 -4.55
N ALA A 95 6.78 10.89 -3.59
CA ALA A 95 7.30 9.63 -3.06
C ALA A 95 6.18 8.74 -2.50
N THR A 96 5.24 9.33 -1.74
CA THR A 96 4.10 8.61 -1.17
C THR A 96 3.17 8.06 -2.24
N ARG A 97 2.81 8.87 -3.25
CA ARG A 97 1.95 8.43 -4.35
C ARG A 97 2.61 7.33 -5.16
N THR A 98 3.88 7.50 -5.51
CA THR A 98 4.66 6.48 -6.20
C THR A 98 4.70 5.18 -5.41
N LEU A 99 5.01 5.22 -4.11
CA LEU A 99 5.02 4.03 -3.27
C LEU A 99 3.65 3.34 -3.23
N LEU A 100 2.58 4.08 -2.93
CA LEU A 100 1.23 3.51 -2.84
C LEU A 100 0.72 2.96 -4.18
N SER A 101 1.03 3.61 -5.31
CA SER A 101 0.71 3.09 -6.63
C SER A 101 1.39 1.75 -6.90
N ASN A 102 2.65 1.59 -6.50
CA ASN A 102 3.38 0.33 -6.70
C ASN A 102 2.92 -0.78 -5.75
N LEU A 103 2.67 -0.46 -4.48
CA LEU A 103 2.12 -1.43 -3.51
C LEU A 103 0.76 -1.98 -3.99
N ASN A 104 -0.13 -1.09 -4.44
CA ASN A 104 -1.43 -1.54 -4.95
C ASN A 104 -1.29 -2.42 -6.20
N ALA A 105 -0.32 -2.16 -7.09
CA ALA A 105 -0.15 -2.90 -8.34
C ALA A 105 0.18 -4.40 -8.14
N VAL A 106 0.54 -4.82 -6.92
CA VAL A 106 0.73 -6.23 -6.56
C VAL A 106 -0.56 -7.04 -6.74
N ASP A 107 -1.73 -6.43 -6.55
CA ASP A 107 -3.04 -7.10 -6.71
C ASP A 107 -3.27 -7.65 -8.13
N ALA A 108 -2.70 -6.99 -9.13
CA ALA A 108 -2.91 -7.29 -10.53
C ALA A 108 -2.27 -8.63 -10.93
N TRP A 109 -1.13 -8.97 -10.33
CA TRP A 109 -0.31 -10.12 -10.74
C TRP A 109 -0.12 -11.16 -9.63
N TYR A 110 -0.23 -10.79 -8.35
CA TYR A 110 -0.05 -11.76 -7.27
C TYR A 110 -1.17 -12.79 -7.28
N ARG A 111 -0.77 -14.06 -7.21
CA ARG A 111 -1.65 -15.22 -7.05
C ARG A 111 -1.00 -16.11 -6.01
N ARG A 112 -1.74 -16.43 -4.95
CA ARG A 112 -1.26 -17.33 -3.91
C ARG A 112 -1.07 -18.72 -4.52
N ILE A 113 0.09 -19.32 -4.27
CA ILE A 113 0.41 -20.68 -4.73
C ILE A 113 -0.21 -21.68 -3.76
N GLU A 114 -0.76 -22.79 -4.29
CA GLU A 114 -1.28 -23.88 -3.44
C GLU A 114 -0.15 -24.45 -2.57
N GLY A 115 -0.42 -24.65 -1.28
CA GLY A 115 0.59 -25.07 -0.31
C GLY A 115 1.52 -23.97 0.18
N GLN A 116 1.44 -22.74 -0.33
CA GLN A 116 2.26 -21.62 0.14
C GLN A 116 1.95 -21.27 1.60
N SER A 117 2.95 -21.45 2.45
CA SER A 117 2.89 -21.18 3.88
C SER A 117 2.76 -19.67 4.15
N ALA A 118 2.22 -19.33 5.33
CA ALA A 118 2.14 -17.93 5.76
C ALA A 118 3.54 -17.28 5.93
N ALA A 119 4.58 -18.08 6.20
CA ALA A 119 5.95 -17.59 6.30
C ALA A 119 6.49 -17.17 4.94
N GLU A 120 6.23 -17.96 3.88
CA GLU A 120 6.63 -17.61 2.51
C GLU A 120 5.91 -16.38 1.98
N VAL A 121 4.63 -16.18 2.32
CA VAL A 121 3.90 -14.94 1.98
C VAL A 121 4.52 -13.73 2.67
N ARG A 122 4.87 -13.85 3.96
CA ARG A 122 5.57 -12.79 4.69
C ARG A 122 6.93 -12.46 4.09
N GLU A 123 7.72 -13.48 3.76
CA GLU A 123 9.01 -13.28 3.12
C GLU A 123 8.87 -12.56 1.77
N LEU A 124 7.89 -12.98 0.95
CA LEU A 124 7.61 -12.30 -0.31
C LEU A 124 7.24 -10.82 -0.12
N ALA A 125 6.36 -10.52 0.83
CA ALA A 125 5.99 -9.14 1.17
C ALA A 125 7.22 -8.31 1.58
N HIS A 126 8.11 -8.85 2.39
CA HIS A 126 9.35 -8.18 2.78
C HIS A 126 10.26 -7.87 1.59
N ARG A 127 10.47 -8.83 0.68
CA ARG A 127 11.31 -8.62 -0.51
C ARG A 127 10.72 -7.58 -1.47
N ILE A 128 9.40 -7.56 -1.66
CA ILE A 128 8.75 -6.54 -2.49
C ILE A 128 8.99 -5.16 -1.89
N VAL A 129 8.76 -5.01 -0.58
CA VAL A 129 8.95 -3.73 0.12
C VAL A 129 10.41 -3.28 0.10
N ASP A 130 11.36 -4.20 0.25
CA ASP A 130 12.78 -3.92 0.13
C ASP A 130 13.13 -3.32 -1.24
N ILE A 131 12.62 -3.91 -2.33
CA ILE A 131 12.81 -3.37 -3.69
C ILE A 131 12.15 -2.00 -3.84
N LEU A 132 10.92 -1.82 -3.34
CA LEU A 132 10.17 -0.57 -3.50
C LEU A 132 10.78 0.60 -2.73
N ILE A 133 11.34 0.35 -1.55
CA ILE A 133 11.93 1.38 -0.69
C ILE A 133 13.43 1.56 -0.99
N GLY A 134 14.17 0.46 -1.17
CA GLY A 134 15.60 0.45 -1.47
C GLY A 134 15.92 0.79 -2.93
N GLY A 135 15.01 0.52 -3.86
CA GLY A 135 15.22 0.66 -5.30
C GLY A 135 15.96 -0.55 -5.91
N LEU A 136 16.12 -0.53 -7.23
CA LEU A 136 16.74 -1.62 -8.02
C LEU A 136 18.25 -1.44 -8.26
N VAL A 137 18.79 -0.28 -7.92
CA VAL A 137 20.20 0.04 -8.17
C VAL A 137 21.05 -0.57 -7.06
N ALA A 138 22.10 -1.29 -7.43
CA ALA A 138 23.07 -1.79 -6.45
C ALA A 138 23.76 -0.60 -5.74
N PRO A 139 24.07 -0.70 -4.43
CA PRO A 139 24.89 0.29 -3.76
C PRO A 139 26.19 0.46 -4.55
N VAL A 140 26.51 1.68 -4.96
CA VAL A 140 27.83 1.95 -5.52
C VAL A 140 28.82 1.66 -4.40
N GLY A 141 29.66 0.64 -4.60
CA GLY A 141 30.59 0.17 -3.58
C GLY A 141 31.38 1.34 -3.03
N THR A 142 31.29 1.56 -1.73
CA THR A 142 32.26 2.37 -0.98
C THR A 142 33.62 1.69 -1.14
N SER A 143 34.45 2.22 -2.04
CA SER A 143 35.89 1.98 -2.03
C SER A 143 36.52 2.71 -0.85
#